data_AF-A0A349SUN2-F1
#
_entry.id   AF-A0A349SUN2-F1
#
_cell.length_a   1.000
_cell.length_b   1.000
_cell.length_c   1.000
_cell.angle_alpha   90.00
_cell.angle_beta   90.00
_cell.angle_gamma   90.00
#
_symmetry.space_group_name_H-M   'P 1'
#
loop_
_entity.id
_entity.type
_entity.pdbx_description
1 polymer ?
#
loop_
_entity_poly.entity_id
_entity_poly.type
_entity_poly.pdbx_seq_one_letter_code
_entity_poly.pdbx_strand_id
1 'polypeptide(L)'
;MDEWESAAEILTKAKERIEQFGWQQGAANPVAVECMATAMERAFKSMDKSLVEFDHAKEALRRQIGKSYKITEQSQSNDKNLSYWGQLFVQWNDEPERKVEEVIEAFESAANLATQLSSSSDE
;
A
#
# COMPACT_ATOMS: atom_id res chain seq x y z
N MET A 1 -6.35 9.31 19.22
CA MET A 1 -6.22 9.51 17.77
C MET A 1 -6.65 8.20 17.18
N ASP A 2 -7.62 8.23 16.28
CA ASP A 2 -8.15 7.01 15.68
C ASP A 2 -7.06 6.33 14.84
N GLU A 3 -6.87 5.03 15.04
CA GLU A 3 -5.88 4.27 14.29
C GLU A 3 -6.18 4.26 12.79
N TRP A 4 -7.44 4.40 12.38
CA TRP A 4 -7.85 4.53 10.98
C TRP A 4 -7.53 5.91 10.39
N GLU A 5 -7.69 6.99 11.17
CA GLU A 5 -7.29 8.34 10.74
C GLU A 5 -5.77 8.38 10.50
N SER A 6 -5.00 7.81 11.42
CA SER A 6 -3.55 7.70 11.26
C SER A 6 -3.13 6.78 10.10
N ALA A 7 -3.90 5.71 9.83
CA ALA A 7 -3.69 4.88 8.66
C ALA A 7 -3.89 5.68 7.35
N ALA A 8 -4.90 6.56 7.30
CA ALA A 8 -5.12 7.44 6.16
C ALA A 8 -3.94 8.40 5.93
N GLU A 9 -3.34 8.93 7.00
CA GLU A 9 -2.13 9.76 6.91
C GLU A 9 -0.94 8.97 6.35
N ILE A 10 -0.72 7.73 6.81
CA ILE A 10 0.36 6.86 6.29
C ILE A 10 0.18 6.62 4.78
N LEU A 11 -1.05 6.34 4.34
CA LEU A 11 -1.37 6.08 2.93
C LEU A 11 -1.21 7.34 2.07
N THR A 12 -1.66 8.49 2.56
CA THR A 12 -1.44 9.79 1.91
C THR A 12 0.05 10.08 1.75
N LYS A 13 0.84 9.86 2.81
CA LYS A 13 2.29 10.05 2.75
C LYS A 13 2.96 9.08 1.78
N ALA A 14 2.49 7.84 1.70
CA ALA A 14 2.99 6.86 0.73
C ALA A 14 2.74 7.30 -0.72
N LYS A 15 1.53 7.83 -1.01
CA LYS A 15 1.21 8.45 -2.31
C LYS A 15 2.18 9.59 -2.64
N GLU A 16 2.38 10.54 -1.73
CA GLU A 16 3.29 11.68 -1.94
C GLU A 16 4.71 11.22 -2.28
N ARG A 17 5.19 10.13 -1.65
CA ARG A 17 6.50 9.56 -1.95
C ARG A 17 6.58 9.03 -3.38
N ILE A 18 5.55 8.33 -3.85
CA ILE A 18 5.48 7.85 -5.23
C ILE A 18 5.50 9.02 -6.22
N GLU A 19 4.73 10.07 -5.94
CA GLU A 19 4.70 11.28 -6.77
C GLU A 19 6.04 12.03 -6.79
N GLN A 20 6.75 12.08 -5.66
CA GLN A 20 8.01 12.81 -5.52
C GLN A 20 9.22 12.05 -6.08
N PHE A 21 9.31 10.74 -5.81
CA PHE A 21 10.50 9.93 -6.09
C PHE A 21 10.33 8.99 -7.29
N GLY A 22 9.15 9.00 -7.89
CA GLY A 22 8.79 8.11 -8.98
C GLY A 22 8.44 6.70 -8.51
N TRP A 23 7.72 5.99 -9.37
CA TRP A 23 7.28 4.62 -9.14
C TRP A 23 8.11 3.61 -9.93
N GLN A 24 8.44 2.49 -9.30
CA GLN A 24 9.07 1.35 -9.96
C GLN A 24 8.11 0.15 -10.08
N GLN A 25 8.04 -0.40 -11.29
CA GLN A 25 7.42 -1.69 -11.62
C GLN A 25 8.50 -2.77 -11.81
N GLY A 26 8.44 -3.87 -11.07
CA GLY A 26 9.07 -5.17 -11.39
C GLY A 26 10.55 -5.22 -11.79
N ALA A 27 11.31 -4.14 -11.61
CA ALA A 27 12.62 -4.02 -12.27
C ALA A 27 13.72 -4.73 -11.48
N ALA A 28 14.51 -5.56 -12.17
CA ALA A 28 15.73 -6.17 -11.62
C ALA A 28 16.79 -5.11 -11.25
N ASN A 29 16.78 -3.97 -11.94
CA ASN A 29 17.53 -2.76 -11.58
C ASN A 29 16.56 -1.57 -11.46
N PRO A 30 16.43 -0.96 -10.28
CA PRO A 30 15.45 0.09 -10.02
C PRO A 30 15.78 1.40 -10.77
N VAL A 31 14.82 1.90 -11.57
CA VAL A 31 14.90 3.24 -12.22
C VAL A 31 14.21 4.34 -11.40
N ALA A 32 13.42 3.94 -10.41
CA ALA A 32 12.79 4.80 -9.41
C ALA A 32 12.99 4.15 -8.03
N VAL A 33 12.81 4.93 -6.96
CA VAL A 33 13.19 4.46 -5.61
C VAL A 33 12.04 3.73 -4.90
N GLU A 34 10.80 3.92 -5.35
CA GLU A 34 9.62 3.53 -4.59
C GLU A 34 8.74 2.53 -5.37
N CYS A 35 8.59 1.33 -4.82
CA CYS A 35 7.43 0.48 -5.08
C CYS A 35 6.38 0.73 -3.98
N MET A 36 5.15 0.24 -4.16
CA MET A 36 4.08 0.45 -3.17
C MET A 36 4.48 0.08 -1.73
N ALA A 37 5.04 -1.10 -1.54
CA ALA A 37 5.40 -1.57 -0.21
C ALA A 37 6.52 -0.72 0.41
N THR A 38 7.51 -0.30 -0.38
CA THR A 38 8.62 0.55 0.08
C THR A 38 8.14 1.96 0.41
N ALA A 39 7.28 2.54 -0.44
CA ALA A 39 6.69 3.85 -0.21
C ALA A 39 5.93 3.90 1.11
N MET A 40 5.11 2.87 1.36
CA MET A 40 4.31 2.79 2.59
C MET A 40 5.18 2.51 3.82
N GLU A 41 6.20 1.65 3.71
CA GLU A 41 7.12 1.40 4.81
C GLU A 41 7.92 2.65 5.19
N ARG A 42 8.40 3.41 4.20
CA ARG A 42 9.14 4.65 4.42
C ARG A 42 8.25 5.77 4.93
N ALA A 43 7.01 5.85 4.46
CA ALA A 43 5.99 6.73 5.01
C ALA A 43 5.81 6.44 6.50
N PHE A 44 5.50 5.19 6.86
CA PHE A 44 5.37 4.74 8.24
C PHE A 44 6.61 5.06 9.08
N LYS A 45 7.81 4.67 8.63
CA LYS A 45 9.07 4.93 9.36
C LYS A 45 9.40 6.41 9.53
N SER A 46 8.88 7.27 8.66
CA SER A 46 9.07 8.73 8.76
C SER A 46 8.08 9.39 9.72
N MET A 47 7.10 8.65 10.20
CA MET A 47 6.05 9.12 11.08
C MET A 47 6.20 8.46 12.46
N ASP A 48 5.86 9.19 13.52
CA ASP A 48 5.81 8.64 14.89
C ASP A 48 4.47 7.91 15.10
N LYS A 49 4.26 6.81 14.37
CA LYS A 49 3.04 5.98 14.42
C LYS A 49 3.38 4.57 14.91
N SER A 50 2.40 3.86 15.48
CA SER A 50 2.60 2.50 15.95
C SER A 50 2.34 1.46 14.85
N LEU A 51 2.65 0.20 15.15
CA LEU A 51 2.39 -0.92 14.25
C LEU A 51 0.90 -1.13 14.00
N VAL A 52 0.02 -0.71 14.91
CA VAL A 52 -1.44 -0.86 14.75
C VAL A 52 -1.96 0.04 13.63
N GLU A 53 -1.55 1.31 13.60
CA GLU A 53 -1.89 2.24 12.51
C GLU A 53 -1.33 1.74 11.17
N PHE A 54 -0.13 1.16 11.20
CA PHE A 54 0.47 0.55 10.02
C PHE A 54 -0.29 -0.70 9.54
N ASP A 55 -0.80 -1.52 10.45
CA ASP A 55 -1.65 -2.67 10.15
C ASP A 55 -2.98 -2.24 9.51
N HIS A 56 -3.60 -1.18 10.02
CA HIS A 56 -4.79 -0.60 9.39
C HIS A 56 -4.52 -0.01 8.00
N ALA A 57 -3.37 0.65 7.80
CA ALA A 57 -2.98 1.15 6.47
C ALA A 57 -2.83 -0.01 5.46
N LYS A 58 -2.17 -1.10 5.87
CA LYS A 58 -2.04 -2.32 5.05
C LYS A 58 -3.40 -2.93 4.73
N GLU A 59 -4.30 -2.99 5.71
CA GLU A 59 -5.63 -3.56 5.51
C GLU A 59 -6.50 -2.71 4.56
N ALA A 60 -6.51 -1.38 4.73
CA ALA A 60 -7.20 -0.49 3.81
C ALA A 60 -6.68 -0.63 2.38
N LEU A 61 -5.36 -0.64 2.20
CA LEU A 61 -4.75 -0.81 0.88
C LEU A 61 -5.09 -2.18 0.28
N ARG A 62 -4.98 -3.25 1.07
CA ARG A 62 -5.34 -4.62 0.67
C ARG A 62 -6.78 -4.70 0.18
N ARG A 63 -7.74 -4.13 0.93
CA ARG A 63 -9.15 -4.10 0.54
C ARG A 63 -9.33 -3.37 -0.79
N GLN A 64 -8.58 -2.30 -1.01
CA GLN A 64 -8.72 -1.53 -2.24
C GLN A 64 -8.16 -2.27 -3.45
N ILE A 65 -6.94 -2.81 -3.37
CA ILE A 65 -6.37 -3.57 -4.48
C ILE A 65 -7.12 -4.88 -4.74
N GLY A 66 -7.66 -5.51 -3.69
CA GLY A 66 -8.41 -6.77 -3.77
C GLY A 66 -9.79 -6.64 -4.42
N LYS A 67 -10.35 -5.43 -4.55
CA LYS A 67 -11.57 -5.19 -5.32
C LYS A 67 -11.33 -5.32 -6.84
N SER A 68 -10.17 -4.88 -7.29
CA SER A 68 -9.77 -4.89 -8.71
C SER A 68 -8.97 -6.13 -9.11
N TYR A 69 -8.21 -6.70 -8.17
CA TYR A 69 -7.30 -7.80 -8.43
C TYR A 69 -7.91 -9.11 -7.92
N LYS A 70 -8.20 -10.05 -8.83
CA LYS A 70 -8.56 -11.41 -8.45
C LYS A 70 -7.31 -12.05 -7.84
N ILE A 71 -7.23 -12.06 -6.51
CA ILE A 71 -6.27 -12.87 -5.76
C ILE A 71 -6.57 -14.33 -6.11
N THR A 72 -5.97 -14.84 -7.18
CA THR A 72 -5.98 -16.27 -7.50
C THR A 72 -5.02 -16.95 -6.53
N GLU A 73 -5.31 -18.19 -6.13
CA GLU A 73 -4.43 -18.95 -5.22
C GLU A 73 -2.96 -19.02 -5.71
N GLN A 74 -2.70 -18.78 -7.00
CA GLN A 74 -1.35 -18.65 -7.59
C GLN A 74 -0.55 -17.41 -7.16
N SER A 75 -1.20 -16.39 -6.60
CA SER A 75 -0.53 -15.25 -5.95
C SER A 75 0.13 -15.63 -4.62
N GLN A 76 -0.16 -16.82 -4.08
CA GLN A 76 0.73 -17.46 -3.10
C GLN A 76 1.94 -17.99 -3.85
N SER A 77 2.97 -17.16 -4.00
CA SER A 77 4.23 -17.64 -4.57
C SER A 77 4.73 -18.82 -3.72
N ASN A 78 5.20 -19.87 -4.40
CA ASN A 78 5.78 -21.08 -3.80
C ASN A 78 7.10 -20.82 -3.05
N ASP A 79 7.51 -19.56 -2.88
CA ASP A 79 8.72 -19.19 -2.17
C ASP A 79 8.45 -19.13 -0.66
N LYS A 80 8.47 -20.31 -0.03
CA LYS A 80 8.28 -20.51 1.42
C LYS A 80 9.25 -19.73 2.33
N ASN A 81 10.18 -18.95 1.75
CA ASN A 81 11.24 -18.27 2.48
C ASN A 81 11.06 -16.75 2.63
N LEU A 82 10.01 -16.14 2.08
CA LEU A 82 9.75 -14.70 2.28
C LEU A 82 8.32 -14.46 2.74
N SER A 83 8.11 -14.54 4.07
CA SER A 83 6.95 -13.97 4.76
C SER A 83 7.04 -12.44 4.78
N TYR A 84 7.10 -11.83 3.59
CA TYR A 84 7.13 -10.37 3.47
C TYR A 84 5.70 -9.85 3.40
N TRP A 85 5.32 -8.99 4.35
CA TRP A 85 3.98 -8.40 4.43
C TRP A 85 3.59 -7.65 3.15
N GLY A 86 4.58 -7.14 2.40
CA GLY A 86 4.37 -6.40 1.16
C GLY A 86 4.29 -7.27 -0.09
N GLN A 87 4.35 -8.61 0.01
CA GLN A 87 4.39 -9.49 -1.16
C GLN A 87 3.18 -9.31 -2.08
N LEU A 88 1.97 -9.22 -1.51
CA LEU A 88 0.75 -8.93 -2.27
C LEU A 88 0.87 -7.59 -3.02
N PHE A 89 1.37 -6.56 -2.34
CA PHE A 89 1.54 -5.24 -2.94
C PHE A 89 2.58 -5.25 -4.04
N VAL A 90 3.68 -5.97 -3.88
CA VAL A 90 4.71 -6.16 -4.92
C VAL A 90 4.12 -6.88 -6.13
N GLN A 91 3.37 -7.96 -5.93
CA GLN A 91 2.74 -8.69 -7.04
C GLN A 91 1.73 -7.83 -7.80
N TRP A 92 0.90 -7.08 -7.08
CA TRP A 92 -0.06 -6.17 -7.69
C TRP A 92 0.63 -5.00 -8.42
N ASN A 93 1.71 -4.50 -7.83
CA ASN A 93 2.59 -3.46 -8.38
C ASN A 93 3.28 -3.93 -9.66
N ASP A 94 3.65 -5.21 -9.73
CA ASP A 94 4.41 -5.79 -10.84
C ASP A 94 3.53 -6.40 -11.94
N GLU A 95 2.20 -6.26 -11.85
CA GLU A 95 1.31 -6.67 -12.95
C GLU A 95 1.74 -6.00 -14.26
N PRO A 96 1.84 -6.76 -15.37
CA PRO A 96 2.12 -6.19 -16.68
C PRO A 96 1.16 -5.04 -16.99
N GLU A 97 1.67 -3.98 -17.64
CA GLU A 97 0.89 -2.80 -18.04
C GLU A 97 0.35 -1.92 -16.91
N ARG A 98 0.64 -2.25 -15.63
CA ARG A 98 0.34 -1.35 -14.51
C ARG A 98 0.93 0.03 -14.78
N LYS A 99 0.14 1.06 -14.48
CA LYS A 99 0.56 2.45 -14.59
C LYS A 99 0.72 3.11 -13.23
N VAL A 100 1.54 4.15 -13.17
CA VAL A 100 1.79 4.93 -11.94
C VAL A 100 0.50 5.57 -11.42
N GLU A 101 -0.40 5.97 -12.32
CA GLU A 101 -1.67 6.59 -11.95
C GLU A 101 -2.56 5.60 -11.18
N GLU A 102 -2.55 4.32 -11.54
CA GLU A 102 -3.31 3.29 -10.82
C GLU A 102 -2.74 3.04 -9.42
N VAL A 103 -1.42 3.16 -9.26
CA VAL A 103 -0.75 3.04 -7.96
C VAL A 103 -1.10 4.22 -7.06
N ILE A 104 -1.09 5.42 -7.62
CA ILE A 104 -1.51 6.65 -6.92
C ILE A 104 -2.98 6.56 -6.51
N GLU A 105 -3.86 6.14 -7.43
CA GLU A 105 -5.29 5.98 -7.18
C GLU A 105 -5.56 4.91 -6.11
N ALA A 106 -4.78 3.82 -6.08
CA ALA A 106 -4.89 2.80 -5.05
C ALA A 106 -4.57 3.36 -3.65
N PHE A 107 -3.51 4.15 -3.51
CA PHE A 107 -3.19 4.81 -2.24
C PHE A 107 -4.25 5.83 -1.82
N GLU A 108 -4.69 6.68 -2.76
CA GLU A 108 -5.72 7.69 -2.50
C GLU A 108 -7.04 7.06 -2.08
N SER A 109 -7.49 6.04 -2.82
CA SER A 109 -8.72 5.32 -2.50
C SER A 109 -8.63 4.56 -1.17
N ALA A 110 -7.45 4.01 -0.84
CA ALA A 110 -7.21 3.37 0.44
C ALA A 110 -7.23 4.38 1.60
N ALA A 111 -6.65 5.57 1.42
CA ALA A 111 -6.69 6.63 2.42
C ALA A 111 -8.14 7.09 2.67
N ASN A 112 -8.91 7.30 1.60
CA ASN A 112 -10.34 7.64 1.70
C ASN A 112 -11.14 6.54 2.41
N LEU A 113 -10.85 5.26 2.14
CA LEU A 113 -11.47 4.14 2.84
C LEU A 113 -11.12 4.16 4.34
N ALA A 114 -9.87 4.42 4.70
CA ALA A 114 -9.47 4.51 6.10
C ALA A 114 -10.20 5.65 6.82
N THR A 115 -10.33 6.83 6.21
CA THR A 115 -11.15 7.92 6.75
C THR A 115 -12.62 7.53 6.93
N GLN A 116 -13.21 6.79 6.00
CA GLN A 116 -14.58 6.28 6.14
C GLN A 116 -14.72 5.29 7.30
N LEU A 117 -13.76 4.37 7.45
CA LEU A 117 -13.76 3.38 8.53
C LEU A 117 -13.59 4.01 9.91
N SER A 118 -12.81 5.09 9.99
CA SER A 118 -12.72 5.94 11.18
C SER A 118 -14.09 6.49 11.57
N SER A 119 -14.79 7.15 10.64
CA SER A 119 -16.11 7.74 10.92
C SER A 119 -17.20 6.72 11.26
N SER A 120 -17.09 5.48 10.78
CA SER A 120 -18.03 4.39 11.11
C SER A 120 -17.74 3.67 12.43
N SER A 121 -16.57 3.88 13.04
CA SER A 121 -16.20 3.27 14.32
C SER A 121 -16.71 4.07 15.53
N ASP A 122 -17.17 5.30 15.29
CA ASP A 122 -17.73 6.23 16.29
C ASP A 122 -19.29 6.17 16.38
N GLU A 123 -19.95 5.36 15.56
CA GLU A 123 -21.41 5.09 15.59
C GLU A 123 -21.77 3.79 16.33
#